data_AF-A0A2N1PAC9-F1
#
_entry.id   AF-A0A2N1PAC9-F1
#
_cell.length_a   1.000
_cell.length_b   1.000
_cell.length_c   1.000
_cell.angle_alpha   90.00
_cell.angle_beta   90.00
_cell.angle_gamma   90.00
#
_symmetry.space_group_name_H-M   'P 1'
#
loop_
_entity.id
_entity.type
_entity.pdbx_description
1 polymer ?
#
loop_
_entity_poly.entity_id
_entity_poly.type
_entity_poly.pdbx_seq_one_letter_code
_entity_poly.pdbx_strand_id
1 'polypeptide(L)'
;MTIKTVRNLRRISQILFFGIFFWLILKTNFEVNLNPAAGGEIILPYPVSIALQFNPLVALATLLATGTIFKGLLWSLVVLIPTIFLGRFFCGWVCPLGTLNHWVAEIPSERLKRKGRGLIESNRYKKYHRIKYYILFVFLAAAAAGSLQIGLLDPLSFLARSIGTVILPTIHSSADGLLGWIKSFGLGPISIMAQFFYDLISPLLLTFRQVHFHTILTIGIMFLAVIVLNRIFTRFWCRGICPLGAMLGIFSRYAIFGLAKDAPSCNGCQKCVLHCQGADNPDVGSRWHQPECVLCLNCQAACPTGSLKFKFYPNLEKTEGNPASTQKIDISRRKVIISTLGGLALVPLFRSGDAFEVNADATLIRPPGSMAENEFLQRCIRCGQCMRVCPNNALHPTFMESGLEGIWSPILIAKIGYCEPTCTLCGQVCPTGAIAELTLKEKVGDEKTKPNRIGTAFIDRGRCLPWAMAVPCIVCEEWCPTSPKAIYLKEETVINSRGEEVKVKQPHIDPDLCTGCGACEYACPVADRAAVYITSVGESRSLRNQVLLQRKGIDRRKK
;
A
#
# COMPACT_ATOMS: atom_id res chain seq x y z
N MET A 1 38.75 5.26 4.42
CA MET A 1 37.95 4.13 3.87
C MET A 1 38.10 4.10 2.34
N THR A 2 38.43 2.96 1.73
CA THR A 2 38.59 2.91 0.26
C THR A 2 37.23 2.98 -0.44
N ILE A 3 37.18 3.48 -1.68
CA ILE A 3 35.93 3.56 -2.45
C ILE A 3 35.30 2.18 -2.70
N LYS A 4 36.14 1.13 -2.83
CA LYS A 4 35.68 -0.26 -2.93
C LYS A 4 34.94 -0.68 -1.66
N THR A 5 35.48 -0.33 -0.48
CA THR A 5 34.83 -0.60 0.81
C THR A 5 33.49 0.12 0.92
N VAL A 6 33.40 1.39 0.54
CA VAL A 6 32.13 2.16 0.59
C VAL A 6 31.07 1.57 -0.35
N ARG A 7 31.47 1.13 -1.55
CA ARG A 7 30.56 0.45 -2.48
C ARG A 7 30.01 -0.86 -1.93
N ASN A 8 30.86 -1.64 -1.26
CA ASN A 8 30.45 -2.88 -0.62
C ASN A 8 29.51 -2.60 0.56
N LEU A 9 29.83 -1.59 1.38
CA LEU A 9 28.95 -1.15 2.47
C LEU A 9 27.56 -0.74 1.95
N ARG A 10 27.49 -0.02 0.83
CA ARG A 10 26.22 0.31 0.18
C ARG A 10 25.45 -0.93 -0.24
N ARG A 11 26.11 -1.91 -0.86
CA ARG A 11 25.46 -3.17 -1.28
C ARG A 11 24.93 -3.95 -0.08
N ILE A 12 25.72 -4.04 1.00
CA ILE A 12 25.30 -4.65 2.26
C ILE A 12 24.08 -3.91 2.83
N SER A 13 24.12 -2.58 2.88
CA SER A 13 23.00 -1.75 3.33
C SER A 13 21.73 -1.97 2.48
N GLN A 14 21.86 -2.00 1.16
CA GLN A 14 20.75 -2.27 0.24
C GLN A 14 20.10 -3.64 0.49
N ILE A 15 20.93 -4.70 0.64
CA ILE A 15 20.46 -6.06 0.91
C ILE A 15 19.79 -6.12 2.29
N LEU A 16 20.41 -5.52 3.31
CA LEU A 16 19.90 -5.49 4.67
C LEU A 16 18.53 -4.81 4.76
N PHE A 17 18.40 -3.57 4.26
CA PHE A 17 17.13 -2.83 4.31
C PHE A 17 16.05 -3.43 3.42
N PHE A 18 16.42 -3.99 2.26
CA PHE A 18 15.47 -4.75 1.44
C PHE A 18 14.97 -5.99 2.19
N GLY A 19 15.88 -6.74 2.82
CA GLY A 19 15.56 -7.91 3.62
C GLY A 19 14.69 -7.58 4.83
N ILE A 20 15.00 -6.52 5.58
CA ILE A 20 14.20 -6.05 6.71
C ILE A 20 12.80 -5.64 6.23
N PHE A 21 12.70 -4.85 5.16
CA PHE A 21 11.41 -4.43 4.62
C PHE A 21 10.59 -5.65 4.19
N PHE A 22 11.19 -6.57 3.43
CA PHE A 22 10.51 -7.78 3.00
C PHE A 22 10.07 -8.65 4.18
N TRP A 23 10.93 -8.83 5.18
CA TRP A 23 10.63 -9.56 6.41
C TRP A 23 9.47 -8.93 7.20
N LEU A 24 9.43 -7.59 7.35
CA LEU A 24 8.32 -6.90 8.01
C LEU A 24 7.00 -7.12 7.26
N ILE A 25 7.03 -7.08 5.92
CA ILE A 25 5.85 -7.41 5.11
C ILE A 25 5.48 -8.88 5.32
N LEU A 26 6.43 -9.82 5.26
CA LEU A 26 6.15 -11.25 5.52
C LEU A 26 5.48 -11.47 6.89
N LYS A 27 5.99 -10.81 7.93
CA LYS A 27 5.46 -10.84 9.29
C LYS A 27 4.17 -10.05 9.50
N THR A 28 3.68 -9.37 8.46
CA THR A 28 2.31 -8.82 8.45
C THR A 28 1.33 -9.93 8.10
N ASN A 29 1.29 -10.97 8.91
CA ASN A 29 0.41 -12.13 8.81
C ASN A 29 -0.19 -12.41 10.19
N PHE A 30 -1.29 -13.14 10.21
CA PHE A 30 -1.89 -13.63 11.44
C PHE A 30 -1.04 -14.78 12.01
N GLU A 31 -0.12 -14.46 12.92
CA GLU A 31 0.59 -15.45 13.74
C GLU A 31 -0.13 -15.53 15.10
N VAL A 32 -0.77 -16.67 15.39
CA VAL A 32 -1.44 -16.91 16.67
C VAL A 32 -0.37 -17.05 17.75
N ASN A 33 -0.05 -15.95 18.44
CA ASN A 33 0.65 -15.98 19.72
C ASN A 33 -0.39 -15.94 20.83
N LEU A 34 -0.78 -17.12 21.33
CA LEU A 34 -1.57 -17.26 22.55
C LEU A 34 -0.67 -16.95 23.75
N ASN A 35 -0.35 -15.67 23.96
CA ASN A 35 0.40 -15.24 25.14
C ASN A 35 -0.60 -15.09 26.31
N PRO A 36 -0.57 -15.96 27.33
CA PRO A 36 -1.61 -15.99 28.38
C PRO A 36 -1.69 -14.71 29.24
N ALA A 37 -0.63 -13.88 29.20
CA ALA A 37 -0.55 -12.64 29.96
C ALA A 37 -1.33 -11.46 29.36
N ALA A 38 -1.81 -11.56 28.10
CA ALA A 38 -2.38 -10.45 27.34
C ALA A 38 -3.92 -10.53 27.16
N GLY A 39 -4.64 -11.12 28.12
CA GLY A 39 -6.12 -10.99 28.20
C GLY A 39 -6.92 -11.47 26.98
N GLY A 40 -6.34 -12.28 26.10
CA GLY A 40 -6.98 -12.73 24.86
C GLY A 40 -6.94 -11.72 23.70
N GLU A 41 -6.25 -10.58 23.83
CA GLU A 41 -6.09 -9.61 22.75
C GLU A 41 -5.06 -10.08 21.72
N ILE A 42 -5.45 -10.09 20.44
CA ILE A 42 -4.58 -10.48 19.34
C ILE A 42 -3.71 -9.29 18.94
N ILE A 43 -2.44 -9.32 19.36
CA ILE A 43 -1.45 -8.26 19.10
C ILE A 43 -0.35 -8.79 18.20
N LEU A 44 0.09 -7.97 17.24
CA LEU A 44 1.24 -8.31 16.41
C LEU A 44 2.54 -8.33 17.24
N PRO A 45 3.37 -9.36 17.11
CA PRO A 45 4.65 -9.44 17.83
C PRO A 45 5.68 -8.41 17.35
N TYR A 46 5.49 -7.81 16.18
CA TYR A 46 6.45 -6.91 15.55
C TYR A 46 5.81 -5.60 15.08
N PRO A 47 6.53 -4.46 15.14
CA PRO A 47 6.04 -3.16 14.69
C PRO A 47 6.10 -3.03 13.17
N VAL A 48 5.26 -3.78 12.46
CA VAL A 48 5.28 -3.87 10.98
C VAL A 48 5.00 -2.53 10.27
N SER A 49 4.23 -1.63 10.92
CA SER A 49 3.88 -0.31 10.37
C SER A 49 5.10 0.62 10.24
N ILE A 50 6.20 0.36 10.96
CA ILE A 50 7.39 1.21 10.97
C ILE A 50 8.02 1.35 9.57
N ALA A 51 7.93 0.30 8.75
CA ALA A 51 8.46 0.29 7.38
C ALA A 51 7.89 1.41 6.49
N LEU A 52 6.64 1.81 6.76
CA LEU A 52 5.94 2.86 6.02
C LEU A 52 5.99 4.22 6.74
N GLN A 53 6.23 4.23 8.06
CA GLN A 53 6.30 5.44 8.88
C GLN A 53 7.57 6.29 8.63
N PHE A 54 8.65 5.67 8.12
CA PHE A 54 9.86 6.39 7.70
C PHE A 54 9.69 7.27 6.44
N ASN A 55 8.47 7.42 5.94
CA ASN A 55 8.20 8.09 4.68
C ASN A 55 7.90 9.60 4.85
N PRO A 56 8.84 10.49 4.52
CA PRO A 56 8.61 11.93 4.70
C PRO A 56 7.61 12.51 3.71
N LEU A 57 7.37 11.84 2.57
CA LEU A 57 6.37 12.30 1.61
C LEU A 57 4.96 12.09 2.15
N VAL A 58 4.71 10.91 2.74
CA VAL A 58 3.44 10.60 3.39
C VAL A 58 3.21 11.56 4.55
N ALA A 59 4.22 11.76 5.42
CA ALA A 59 4.10 12.69 6.54
C ALA A 59 3.71 14.12 6.12
N LEU A 60 4.35 14.66 5.08
CA LEU A 60 4.02 15.97 4.54
C LEU A 60 2.63 16.00 3.92
N ALA A 61 2.28 14.98 3.12
CA ALA A 61 1.00 14.96 2.42
C ALA A 61 -0.18 14.77 3.38
N THR A 62 -0.05 13.94 4.42
CA THR A 62 -1.07 13.83 5.47
C THR A 62 -1.19 15.12 6.26
N LEU A 63 -0.08 15.78 6.62
CA LEU A 63 -0.11 17.08 7.28
C LEU A 63 -0.89 18.11 6.45
N LEU A 64 -0.67 18.15 5.13
CA LEU A 64 -1.40 19.05 4.23
C LEU A 64 -2.88 18.68 4.11
N ALA A 65 -3.22 17.39 4.15
CA ALA A 65 -4.59 16.92 3.99
C ALA A 65 -5.46 17.05 5.24
N THR A 66 -4.90 16.82 6.43
CA THR A 66 -5.66 16.80 7.68
C THR A 66 -5.30 17.93 8.65
N GLY A 67 -4.21 18.67 8.41
CA GLY A 67 -3.65 19.62 9.37
C GLY A 67 -2.98 18.98 10.59
N THR A 68 -2.91 17.65 10.66
CA THR A 68 -2.39 16.90 11.82
C THR A 68 -1.44 15.78 11.37
N ILE A 69 -0.53 15.37 12.24
CA ILE A 69 0.42 14.28 11.97
C ILE A 69 0.18 13.15 12.97
N PHE A 70 0.01 11.93 12.46
CA PHE A 70 0.00 10.73 13.27
C PHE A 70 1.38 10.51 13.92
N LYS A 71 1.42 10.22 15.22
CA LYS A 71 2.66 10.15 16.01
C LYS A 71 3.76 9.28 15.37
N GLY A 72 3.38 8.15 14.76
CA GLY A 72 4.31 7.25 14.07
C GLY A 72 5.06 7.90 12.90
N LEU A 73 4.44 8.84 12.18
CA LEU A 73 5.06 9.51 11.02
C LEU A 73 6.20 10.46 11.38
N LEU A 74 6.41 10.76 12.67
CA LEU A 74 7.58 11.52 13.13
C LEU A 74 8.90 10.78 12.83
N TRP A 75 8.86 9.45 12.70
CA TRP A 75 10.01 8.65 12.26
C TRP A 75 10.53 9.05 10.88
N SER A 76 9.72 9.70 10.05
CA SER A 76 10.15 10.22 8.74
C SER A 76 11.28 11.26 8.83
N LEU A 77 11.46 11.93 9.98
CA LEU A 77 12.55 12.87 10.21
C LEU A 77 13.93 12.20 10.15
N VAL A 78 14.02 10.90 10.50
CA VAL A 78 15.25 10.10 10.39
C VAL A 78 15.72 10.00 8.94
N VAL A 79 14.81 10.10 7.97
CA VAL A 79 15.15 10.13 6.54
C VAL A 79 15.35 11.56 6.06
N LEU A 80 14.47 12.49 6.47
CA LEU A 80 14.47 13.86 5.97
C LEU A 80 15.70 14.66 6.42
N ILE A 81 16.05 14.62 7.72
CA ILE A 81 17.15 15.40 8.29
C ILE A 81 18.47 15.03 7.61
N PRO A 82 18.90 13.75 7.53
CA PRO A 82 20.15 13.42 6.86
C PRO A 82 20.10 13.67 5.35
N THR A 83 18.92 13.66 4.73
CA THR A 83 18.77 14.01 3.30
C THR A 83 19.14 15.45 3.01
N ILE A 84 18.82 16.37 3.94
CA ILE A 84 19.17 17.79 3.81
C ILE A 84 20.70 17.97 3.77
N PHE A 85 21.45 17.19 4.54
CA PHE A 85 22.91 17.32 4.63
C PHE A 85 23.69 16.45 3.63
N LEU A 86 23.27 15.19 3.44
CA LEU A 86 23.97 14.19 2.62
C LEU A 86 23.45 14.10 1.18
N GLY A 87 22.31 14.73 0.90
CA GLY A 87 21.58 14.59 -0.35
C GLY A 87 20.68 13.36 -0.37
N ARG A 88 20.25 12.88 -1.54
CA ARG A 88 19.28 11.76 -1.67
C ARG A 88 19.90 10.38 -1.37
N PHE A 89 20.53 10.21 -0.21
CA PHE A 89 21.15 8.95 0.21
C PHE A 89 20.12 7.82 0.36
N PHE A 90 18.91 8.12 0.83
CA PHE A 90 17.83 7.14 1.03
C PHE A 90 17.55 6.32 -0.24
N CYS A 91 17.44 6.99 -1.39
CA CYS A 91 17.19 6.34 -2.69
C CYS A 91 18.35 5.43 -3.16
N GLY A 92 19.56 5.66 -2.65
CA GLY A 92 20.76 4.90 -2.99
C GLY A 92 21.07 3.76 -2.03
N TRP A 93 20.71 3.89 -0.75
CA TRP A 93 21.20 3.03 0.33
C TRP A 93 20.10 2.26 1.06
N VAL A 94 18.91 2.85 1.22
CA VAL A 94 17.88 2.33 2.15
C VAL A 94 16.60 1.92 1.42
N CYS A 95 16.17 2.68 0.41
CA CYS A 95 14.88 2.49 -0.24
C CYS A 95 14.76 1.10 -0.91
N PRO A 96 13.82 0.23 -0.49
CA PRO A 96 13.69 -1.12 -1.02
C PRO A 96 13.30 -1.13 -2.51
N LEU A 97 12.41 -0.23 -2.95
CA LEU A 97 12.08 -0.10 -4.39
C LEU A 97 13.27 0.44 -5.19
N GLY A 98 14.07 1.34 -4.61
CA GLY A 98 15.30 1.84 -5.21
C GLY A 98 16.34 0.74 -5.42
N THR A 99 16.48 -0.16 -4.43
CA THR A 99 17.31 -1.37 -4.51
C THR A 99 16.80 -2.34 -5.56
N LEU A 100 15.50 -2.65 -5.57
CA LEU A 100 14.90 -3.53 -6.57
C LEU A 100 15.12 -3.01 -7.99
N ASN A 101 14.86 -1.72 -8.23
CA ASN A 101 15.10 -1.08 -9.52
C ASN A 101 16.57 -1.09 -9.92
N HIS A 102 17.49 -1.03 -8.96
CA HIS A 102 18.92 -1.10 -9.21
C HIS A 102 19.35 -2.50 -9.67
N TRP A 103 18.90 -3.54 -8.96
CA TRP A 103 19.21 -4.93 -9.31
C TRP A 103 18.63 -5.29 -10.68
N VAL A 104 17.36 -4.96 -10.93
CA VAL A 104 16.72 -5.22 -12.23
C VAL A 104 17.43 -4.49 -13.37
N ALA A 105 17.93 -3.27 -13.14
CA ALA A 105 18.67 -2.51 -14.14
C ALA A 105 20.11 -3.02 -14.38
N GLU A 106 20.68 -3.84 -13.49
CA GLU A 106 21.98 -4.49 -13.65
C GLU A 106 21.88 -5.84 -14.39
N ILE A 107 20.69 -6.44 -14.48
CA ILE A 107 20.46 -7.68 -15.25
C ILE A 107 20.69 -7.40 -16.76
N PRO A 108 21.47 -8.25 -17.46
CA PRO A 108 21.64 -8.17 -18.92
C PRO A 108 20.28 -8.10 -19.65
N SER A 109 20.09 -7.11 -20.53
CA SER A 109 18.83 -6.91 -21.26
C SER A 109 19.07 -6.37 -22.68
N GLU A 110 18.01 -6.06 -23.42
CA GLU A 110 18.05 -5.30 -24.69
C GLU A 110 18.83 -3.98 -24.59
N ARG A 111 19.01 -3.45 -23.37
CA ARG A 111 19.90 -2.33 -23.07
C ARG A 111 21.38 -2.66 -23.32
N LEU A 112 21.78 -3.92 -23.18
CA LEU A 112 23.11 -4.43 -23.53
C LEU A 112 23.33 -4.48 -25.04
N LYS A 113 22.28 -4.52 -25.87
CA LYS A 113 22.39 -4.33 -27.33
C LYS A 113 22.80 -2.90 -27.70
N ARG A 114 22.47 -1.90 -26.85
CA ARG A 114 22.99 -0.53 -26.97
C ARG A 114 24.44 -0.48 -26.46
N LYS A 115 25.40 -0.88 -27.29
CA LYS A 115 26.84 -0.83 -26.95
C LYS A 115 27.31 0.60 -26.67
N GLY A 116 28.14 0.76 -25.63
CA GLY A 116 28.96 1.96 -25.35
C GLY A 116 28.18 3.28 -25.29
N ARG A 117 28.29 4.09 -26.36
CA ARG A 117 27.76 5.46 -26.44
C ARG A 117 26.25 5.55 -26.20
N GLY A 118 25.47 4.60 -26.69
CA GLY A 118 24.01 4.59 -26.48
C GLY A 118 23.63 4.42 -25.00
N LEU A 119 24.42 3.67 -24.24
CA LEU A 119 24.21 3.49 -22.80
C LEU A 119 24.59 4.74 -22.01
N ILE A 120 25.71 5.37 -22.37
CA ILE A 120 26.16 6.63 -21.80
C ILE A 120 25.07 7.70 -21.97
N GLU A 121 24.57 7.86 -23.20
CA GLU A 121 23.52 8.85 -23.50
C GLU A 121 22.19 8.55 -22.77
N SER A 122 21.87 7.27 -22.55
CA SER A 122 20.70 6.90 -21.75
C SER A 122 20.80 7.31 -20.28
N ASN A 123 22.04 7.40 -19.75
CA ASN A 123 22.34 7.77 -18.37
C ASN A 123 22.62 9.26 -18.19
N ARG A 124 22.60 10.06 -19.26
CA ARG A 124 22.65 11.52 -19.14
C ARG A 124 21.30 12.07 -18.67
N TYR A 125 21.38 13.25 -18.06
CA TYR A 125 20.20 14.02 -17.66
C TYR A 125 19.32 14.34 -18.88
N LYS A 126 18.01 14.14 -18.74
CA LYS A 126 17.02 14.38 -19.80
C LYS A 126 15.85 15.19 -19.27
N LYS A 127 15.19 15.94 -20.14
CA LYS A 127 14.08 16.84 -19.77
C LYS A 127 12.90 16.10 -19.10
N TYR A 128 12.67 14.83 -19.41
CA TYR A 128 11.59 14.04 -18.79
C TYR A 128 11.82 13.76 -17.30
N HIS A 129 13.06 13.86 -16.79
CA HIS A 129 13.33 13.73 -15.34
C HIS A 129 12.64 14.81 -14.50
N ARG A 130 12.14 15.88 -15.14
CA ARG A 130 11.35 16.94 -14.51
C ARG A 130 9.92 16.50 -14.17
N ILE A 131 9.40 15.45 -14.83
CA ILE A 131 8.00 15.00 -14.70
C ILE A 131 7.66 14.64 -13.26
N LYS A 132 8.53 13.91 -12.53
CA LYS A 132 8.32 13.59 -11.11
C LYS A 132 8.09 14.80 -10.21
N TYR A 133 8.66 15.97 -10.53
CA TYR A 133 8.44 17.18 -9.74
C TYR A 133 7.04 17.75 -10.01
N TYR A 134 6.59 17.71 -11.26
CA TYR A 134 5.21 18.11 -11.62
C TYR A 134 4.19 17.17 -10.99
N ILE A 135 4.45 15.85 -11.02
CA ILE A 135 3.63 14.84 -10.32
C ILE A 135 3.57 15.13 -8.81
N LEU A 136 4.70 15.46 -8.19
CA LEU A 136 4.75 15.84 -6.78
C LEU A 136 3.84 17.05 -6.49
N PHE A 137 3.92 18.12 -7.28
CA PHE A 137 3.07 19.30 -7.08
C PHE A 137 1.58 19.01 -7.30
N VAL A 138 1.22 18.18 -8.28
CA VAL A 138 -0.17 17.72 -8.47
C VAL A 138 -0.67 17.03 -7.21
N PHE A 139 0.08 16.06 -6.67
CA PHE A 139 -0.36 15.31 -5.49
C PHE A 139 -0.35 16.11 -4.20
N LEU A 140 0.62 17.01 -4.00
CA LEU A 140 0.62 17.88 -2.82
C LEU A 140 -0.52 18.90 -2.87
N ALA A 141 -0.87 19.40 -4.06
CA ALA A 141 -2.02 20.27 -4.25
C ALA A 141 -3.34 19.54 -4.01
N ALA A 142 -3.48 18.32 -4.54
CA ALA A 142 -4.64 17.47 -4.25
C ALA A 142 -4.75 17.14 -2.75
N ALA A 143 -3.62 16.85 -2.09
CA ALA A 143 -3.58 16.63 -0.65
C ALA A 143 -4.02 17.88 0.11
N ALA A 144 -3.54 19.07 -0.25
CA ALA A 144 -3.96 20.34 0.37
C ALA A 144 -5.46 20.66 0.15
N ALA A 145 -6.05 20.17 -0.94
CA ALA A 145 -7.50 20.22 -1.18
C ALA A 145 -8.27 19.08 -0.46
N GLY A 146 -7.60 18.31 0.39
CA GLY A 146 -8.19 17.29 1.24
C GLY A 146 -8.41 15.94 0.55
N SER A 147 -7.65 15.61 -0.50
CA SER A 147 -7.67 14.29 -1.17
C SER A 147 -6.26 13.70 -1.23
N LEU A 148 -5.98 12.68 -0.42
CA LEU A 148 -4.65 12.07 -0.34
C LEU A 148 -4.48 10.97 -1.41
N GLN A 149 -3.98 11.32 -2.60
CA GLN A 149 -3.69 10.35 -3.68
C GLN A 149 -2.23 9.88 -3.74
N ILE A 150 -1.38 10.39 -2.85
CA ILE A 150 0.06 10.20 -2.95
C ILE A 150 0.51 8.73 -2.83
N GLY A 151 -0.28 7.93 -2.10
CA GLY A 151 -0.05 6.50 -1.90
C GLY A 151 -0.12 5.67 -3.19
N LEU A 152 -0.65 6.22 -4.29
CA LEU A 152 -0.67 5.54 -5.59
C LEU A 152 0.74 5.38 -6.19
N LEU A 153 1.56 6.44 -6.10
CA LEU A 153 2.91 6.49 -6.67
C LEU A 153 4.03 6.58 -5.63
N ASP A 154 3.68 6.60 -4.35
CA ASP A 154 4.66 6.48 -3.28
C ASP A 154 5.42 5.15 -3.37
N PRO A 155 6.77 5.14 -3.46
CA PRO A 155 7.52 3.92 -3.70
C PRO A 155 7.39 2.87 -2.60
N LEU A 156 7.19 3.26 -1.33
CA LEU A 156 7.08 2.32 -0.22
C LEU A 156 5.69 1.70 -0.18
N SER A 157 4.65 2.53 -0.27
CA SER A 157 3.25 2.09 -0.31
C SER A 157 2.98 1.23 -1.55
N PHE A 158 3.49 1.63 -2.70
CA PHE A 158 3.38 0.88 -3.95
C PHE A 158 4.04 -0.49 -3.86
N LEU A 159 5.26 -0.57 -3.32
CA LEU A 159 5.97 -1.84 -3.16
C LEU A 159 5.27 -2.74 -2.13
N ALA A 160 4.88 -2.19 -0.98
CA ALA A 160 4.18 -2.92 0.07
C ALA A 160 2.85 -3.51 -0.44
N ARG A 161 2.05 -2.73 -1.18
CA ARG A 161 0.81 -3.19 -1.81
C ARG A 161 1.10 -4.28 -2.84
N SER A 162 2.05 -4.06 -3.74
CA SER A 162 2.36 -5.03 -4.81
C SER A 162 2.85 -6.36 -4.25
N ILE A 163 3.72 -6.34 -3.23
CA ILE A 163 4.15 -7.57 -2.55
C ILE A 163 2.96 -8.24 -1.85
N GLY A 164 2.19 -7.46 -1.09
CA GLY A 164 1.12 -7.96 -0.22
C GLY A 164 -0.08 -8.54 -0.97
N THR A 165 -0.54 -7.87 -2.02
CA THR A 165 -1.80 -8.22 -2.71
C THR A 165 -1.61 -8.90 -4.05
N VAL A 166 -0.38 -8.94 -4.60
CA VAL A 166 -0.09 -9.56 -5.91
C VAL A 166 0.97 -10.64 -5.79
N ILE A 167 2.19 -10.28 -5.38
CA ILE A 167 3.34 -11.20 -5.49
C ILE A 167 3.16 -12.41 -4.58
N LEU A 168 2.91 -12.23 -3.28
CA LEU A 168 2.79 -13.38 -2.38
C LEU A 168 1.57 -14.26 -2.68
N PRO A 169 0.36 -13.70 -2.94
CA PRO A 169 -0.78 -14.52 -3.34
C PRO A 169 -0.51 -15.33 -4.62
N THR A 170 0.17 -14.73 -5.61
CA THR A 170 0.54 -15.42 -6.85
C THR A 170 1.57 -16.52 -6.61
N ILE A 171 2.56 -16.30 -5.74
CA ILE A 171 3.55 -17.33 -5.38
C ILE A 171 2.85 -18.49 -4.68
N HIS A 172 1.93 -18.20 -3.75
CA HIS A 172 1.16 -19.23 -3.06
C HIS A 172 0.26 -20.01 -4.02
N SER A 173 -0.50 -19.34 -4.89
CA SER A 173 -1.33 -19.98 -5.92
C SER A 173 -0.52 -20.92 -6.82
N SER A 174 0.67 -20.46 -7.21
CA SER A 174 1.54 -21.19 -8.12
C SER A 174 2.19 -22.38 -7.43
N ALA A 175 2.55 -22.24 -6.15
CA ALA A 175 3.09 -23.33 -5.34
C ALA A 175 2.03 -24.44 -5.16
N ASP A 176 0.80 -24.07 -4.81
CA ASP A 176 -0.31 -25.02 -4.65
C ASP A 176 -0.66 -25.72 -5.98
N GLY A 177 -0.73 -24.95 -7.06
CA GLY A 177 -0.98 -25.47 -8.40
C GLY A 177 0.14 -26.42 -8.86
N LEU A 178 1.40 -26.08 -8.61
CA LEU A 178 2.54 -26.94 -8.93
C LEU A 178 2.52 -28.24 -8.10
N LEU A 179 2.21 -28.15 -6.80
CA LEU A 179 2.08 -29.32 -5.94
C LEU A 179 0.94 -30.23 -6.40
N GLY A 180 -0.22 -29.66 -6.77
CA GLY A 180 -1.34 -30.40 -7.34
C GLY A 180 -0.98 -31.08 -8.66
N TRP A 181 -0.26 -30.39 -9.55
CA TRP A 181 0.24 -30.94 -10.80
C TRP A 181 1.23 -32.09 -10.57
N ILE A 182 2.17 -31.95 -9.64
CA ILE A 182 3.10 -33.03 -9.28
C ILE A 182 2.34 -34.26 -8.76
N LYS A 183 1.34 -34.05 -7.88
CA LYS A 183 0.50 -35.13 -7.35
C LYS A 183 -0.31 -35.85 -8.44
N SER A 184 -0.70 -35.15 -9.51
CA SER A 184 -1.46 -35.73 -10.62
C SER A 184 -0.69 -36.80 -11.42
N PHE A 185 0.65 -36.82 -11.37
CA PHE A 185 1.46 -37.85 -12.04
C PHE A 185 1.44 -39.21 -11.33
N GLY A 186 0.93 -39.30 -10.10
CA GLY A 186 0.82 -40.57 -9.37
C GLY A 186 2.16 -41.20 -8.95
N LEU A 187 3.29 -40.50 -9.13
CA LEU A 187 4.62 -40.96 -8.72
C LEU A 187 4.84 -40.71 -7.22
N GLY A 188 4.55 -41.73 -6.41
CA GLY A 188 4.61 -41.67 -4.94
C GLY A 188 5.85 -40.96 -4.37
N PRO A 189 7.09 -41.37 -4.72
CA PRO A 189 8.31 -40.76 -4.17
C PRO A 189 8.45 -39.26 -4.48
N ILE A 190 8.06 -38.84 -5.68
CA ILE A 190 8.15 -37.44 -6.12
C ILE A 190 7.10 -36.59 -5.40
N SER A 191 5.89 -37.14 -5.21
CA SER A 191 4.81 -36.46 -4.49
C SER A 191 5.13 -36.23 -3.02
N ILE A 192 5.77 -37.21 -2.36
CA ILE A 192 6.22 -37.10 -0.96
C ILE A 192 7.33 -36.06 -0.85
N MET A 193 8.30 -36.09 -1.77
CA MET A 193 9.39 -35.11 -1.79
C MET A 193 8.87 -33.70 -2.02
N ALA A 194 7.93 -33.51 -2.95
CA ALA A 194 7.32 -32.20 -3.21
C ALA A 194 6.50 -31.69 -2.01
N GLN A 195 5.74 -32.58 -1.34
CA GLN A 195 5.01 -32.24 -0.12
C GLN A 195 5.96 -31.81 1.01
N PHE A 196 7.07 -32.53 1.21
CA PHE A 196 8.09 -32.17 2.20
C PHE A 196 8.65 -30.76 1.97
N PHE A 197 9.01 -30.43 0.72
CA PHE A 197 9.49 -29.08 0.39
C PHE A 197 8.41 -28.01 0.61
N TYR A 198 7.16 -28.31 0.27
CA TYR A 198 6.04 -27.40 0.49
C TYR A 198 5.81 -27.14 2.00
N ASP A 199 5.81 -28.18 2.83
CA ASP A 199 5.61 -28.05 4.28
C ASP A 199 6.78 -27.33 4.97
N LEU A 200 7.99 -27.38 4.40
CA LEU A 200 9.15 -26.66 4.91
C LEU A 200 9.14 -25.17 4.52
N ILE A 201 8.72 -24.85 3.29
CA ILE A 201 8.71 -23.47 2.76
C ILE A 201 7.45 -22.71 3.19
N SER A 202 6.31 -23.39 3.30
CA SER A 202 5.02 -22.73 3.52
C SER A 202 4.94 -21.90 4.81
N PRO A 203 5.49 -22.32 5.97
CA PRO A 203 5.44 -21.49 7.18
C PRO A 203 6.26 -20.20 7.05
N LEU A 204 7.34 -20.23 6.24
CA LEU A 204 8.29 -19.13 6.07
C LEU A 204 7.85 -18.11 5.01
N LEU A 205 7.32 -18.58 3.88
CA LEU A 205 7.01 -17.75 2.71
C LEU A 205 5.54 -17.78 2.28
N LEU A 206 4.79 -18.83 2.63
CA LEU A 206 3.41 -19.09 2.17
C LEU A 206 2.42 -19.21 3.34
N THR A 207 2.63 -18.51 4.46
CA THR A 207 1.76 -18.53 5.65
C THR A 207 0.35 -17.96 5.39
N PHE A 208 0.06 -17.71 4.12
CA PHE A 208 -1.14 -17.07 3.63
C PHE A 208 -2.19 -18.16 3.44
N ARG A 209 -3.33 -18.10 4.15
CA ARG A 209 -4.40 -19.09 3.98
C ARG A 209 -5.19 -18.92 2.66
N GLN A 210 -5.00 -17.83 1.90
CA GLN A 210 -5.96 -17.47 0.85
C GLN A 210 -5.35 -16.77 -0.38
N VAL A 211 -5.77 -17.18 -1.58
CA VAL A 211 -5.03 -16.90 -2.82
C VAL A 211 -5.51 -15.63 -3.57
N HIS A 212 -6.63 -15.01 -3.18
CA HIS A 212 -7.36 -14.11 -4.08
C HIS A 212 -7.60 -12.71 -3.50
N PHE A 213 -7.30 -11.70 -4.31
CA PHE A 213 -7.68 -10.31 -4.10
C PHE A 213 -8.46 -9.78 -5.31
N HIS A 214 -9.51 -9.01 -5.04
CA HIS A 214 -10.18 -8.20 -6.07
C HIS A 214 -9.15 -7.26 -6.74
N THR A 215 -9.30 -6.96 -8.03
CA THR A 215 -8.38 -6.09 -8.82
C THR A 215 -6.89 -6.48 -8.91
N ILE A 216 -6.50 -7.70 -8.50
CA ILE A 216 -5.09 -8.16 -8.49
C ILE A 216 -4.35 -7.88 -9.81
N LEU A 217 -5.04 -8.02 -10.95
CA LEU A 217 -4.48 -7.80 -12.28
C LEU A 217 -4.08 -6.34 -12.52
N THR A 218 -4.87 -5.38 -12.06
CA THR A 218 -4.59 -3.95 -12.28
C THR A 218 -3.31 -3.52 -11.56
N ILE A 219 -3.15 -3.92 -10.29
CA ILE A 219 -1.96 -3.65 -9.48
C ILE A 219 -0.78 -4.43 -10.04
N GLY A 220 -0.98 -5.69 -10.44
CA GLY A 220 0.04 -6.56 -11.00
C GLY A 220 0.61 -6.05 -12.33
N ILE A 221 -0.24 -5.61 -13.26
CA ILE A 221 0.19 -5.02 -14.54
C ILE A 221 1.00 -3.75 -14.28
N MET A 222 0.54 -2.88 -13.37
CA MET A 222 1.28 -1.65 -13.04
C MET A 222 2.66 -1.97 -12.46
N PHE A 223 2.75 -2.93 -11.53
CA PHE A 223 4.01 -3.37 -10.95
C PHE A 223 4.94 -3.99 -12.00
N LEU A 224 4.43 -4.91 -12.82
CA LEU A 224 5.19 -5.53 -13.90
C LEU A 224 5.71 -4.48 -14.89
N ALA A 225 4.89 -3.52 -15.29
CA ALA A 225 5.28 -2.43 -16.18
C ALA A 225 6.47 -1.64 -15.60
N VAL A 226 6.44 -1.32 -14.30
CA VAL A 226 7.57 -0.64 -13.63
C VAL A 226 8.83 -1.50 -13.69
N ILE A 227 8.75 -2.79 -13.36
CA ILE A 227 9.90 -3.70 -13.40
C ILE A 227 10.47 -3.84 -14.82
N VAL A 228 9.61 -4.05 -15.82
CA VAL A 228 10.01 -4.19 -17.23
C VAL A 228 10.64 -2.90 -17.75
N LEU A 229 10.08 -1.73 -17.43
CA LEU A 229 10.64 -0.44 -17.86
C LEU A 229 12.04 -0.17 -17.27
N ASN A 230 12.36 -0.73 -16.09
CA ASN A 230 13.72 -0.67 -15.55
C ASN A 230 14.75 -1.43 -16.40
N ARG A 231 14.33 -2.40 -17.23
CA ARG A 231 15.22 -3.08 -18.18
C ARG A 231 15.59 -2.19 -19.37
N ILE A 232 14.78 -1.17 -19.67
CA ILE A 232 14.98 -0.22 -20.78
C ILE A 232 15.68 1.05 -20.30
N PHE A 233 15.23 1.62 -19.18
CA PHE A 233 15.78 2.83 -18.56
C PHE A 233 16.26 2.53 -17.13
N THR A 234 17.48 2.94 -16.81
CA THR A 234 18.03 2.81 -15.44
C THR A 234 17.18 3.52 -14.43
N ARG A 235 16.68 2.76 -13.43
CA ARG A 235 15.87 3.28 -12.34
C ARG A 235 14.74 4.18 -12.83
N PHE A 236 14.00 3.71 -13.85
CA PHE A 236 12.93 4.46 -14.53
C PHE A 236 12.00 5.16 -13.54
N TRP A 237 11.52 4.44 -12.52
CA TRP A 237 10.64 4.96 -11.49
C TRP A 237 11.27 6.14 -10.74
N CYS A 238 12.47 5.95 -10.19
CA CYS A 238 13.18 6.95 -9.38
C CYS A 238 13.56 8.20 -10.21
N ARG A 239 13.89 8.01 -11.49
CA ARG A 239 14.30 9.10 -12.39
C ARG A 239 13.11 9.87 -12.97
N GLY A 240 12.03 9.18 -13.32
CA GLY A 240 10.92 9.75 -14.11
C GLY A 240 9.65 10.08 -13.33
N ILE A 241 9.24 9.25 -12.36
CA ILE A 241 7.86 9.27 -11.82
C ILE A 241 7.81 9.48 -10.30
N CYS A 242 8.78 8.96 -9.55
CA CYS A 242 8.73 8.85 -8.10
C CYS A 242 8.60 10.22 -7.40
N PRO A 243 7.45 10.54 -6.76
CA PRO A 243 7.24 11.80 -6.06
C PRO A 243 8.09 11.89 -4.78
N LEU A 244 8.36 10.76 -4.10
CA LEU A 244 9.23 10.75 -2.91
C LEU A 244 10.65 11.14 -3.30
N GLY A 245 11.14 10.57 -4.40
CA GLY A 245 12.40 10.97 -5.02
C GLY A 245 12.38 12.47 -5.26
N ALA A 246 11.42 12.99 -6.02
CA ALA A 246 11.27 14.42 -6.32
C ALA A 246 11.40 15.30 -5.07
N MET A 247 10.63 14.99 -4.02
CA MET A 247 10.64 15.72 -2.75
C MET A 247 12.02 15.71 -2.09
N LEU A 248 12.65 14.53 -1.95
CA LEU A 248 14.01 14.44 -1.41
C LEU A 248 15.03 15.22 -2.24
N GLY A 249 14.76 15.46 -3.53
CA GLY A 249 15.61 16.29 -4.41
C GLY A 249 15.50 17.78 -4.15
N ILE A 250 14.29 18.23 -3.79
CA ILE A 250 14.05 19.61 -3.37
C ILE A 250 14.86 19.89 -2.10
N PHE A 251 14.85 18.96 -1.14
CA PHE A 251 15.61 19.11 0.10
C PHE A 251 17.12 18.90 -0.09
N SER A 252 17.56 18.03 -1.01
CA SER A 252 18.99 17.80 -1.27
C SER A 252 19.73 18.97 -1.91
N ARG A 253 19.03 20.06 -2.29
CA ARG A 253 19.67 21.29 -2.81
C ARG A 253 20.62 21.93 -1.79
N TYR A 254 20.40 21.67 -0.51
CA TYR A 254 21.20 22.15 0.61
C TYR A 254 22.30 21.18 1.03
N ALA A 255 22.44 20.05 0.33
CA ALA A 255 23.42 19.03 0.71
C ALA A 255 24.83 19.59 0.66
N ILE A 256 25.49 19.51 1.81
CA ILE A 256 26.90 19.87 2.01
C ILE A 256 27.84 18.79 1.50
N PHE A 257 27.36 17.55 1.41
CA PHE A 257 28.11 16.44 0.83
C PHE A 257 27.86 16.35 -0.67
N GLY A 258 28.90 16.55 -1.48
CA GLY A 258 28.75 16.62 -2.93
C GLY A 258 29.99 16.19 -3.71
N LEU A 259 29.87 16.21 -5.03
CA LEU A 259 30.91 15.76 -5.96
C LEU A 259 31.88 16.90 -6.28
N ALA A 260 33.17 16.71 -5.98
CA ALA A 260 34.26 17.52 -6.49
C ALA A 260 34.86 16.84 -7.74
N LYS A 261 35.10 17.65 -8.78
CA LYS A 261 35.68 17.22 -10.06
C LYS A 261 37.04 17.88 -10.23
N ASP A 262 38.04 17.07 -10.56
CA ASP A 262 39.40 17.51 -10.87
C ASP A 262 39.60 17.44 -12.39
N ALA A 263 39.53 18.58 -13.07
CA ALA A 263 39.56 18.64 -14.53
C ALA A 263 40.92 18.25 -15.14
N PRO A 264 42.07 18.72 -14.62
CA PRO A 264 43.39 18.38 -15.17
C PRO A 264 43.71 16.88 -15.18
N SER A 265 43.24 16.12 -14.20
CA SER A 265 43.50 14.67 -14.13
C SER A 265 42.54 13.83 -14.97
N CYS A 266 41.51 14.42 -15.59
CA CYS A 266 40.48 13.67 -16.30
C CYS A 266 40.82 13.42 -17.77
N ASN A 267 40.75 12.16 -18.19
CA ASN A 267 40.98 11.75 -19.58
C ASN A 267 39.71 11.62 -20.45
N GLY A 268 38.55 12.11 -19.97
CA GLY A 268 37.31 12.10 -20.77
C GLY A 268 36.69 10.73 -21.06
N CYS A 269 37.07 9.66 -20.36
CA CYS A 269 36.62 8.28 -20.69
C CYS A 269 35.11 7.98 -20.50
N GLN A 270 34.33 8.89 -19.89
CA GLN A 270 32.88 8.78 -19.64
C GLN A 270 32.38 7.53 -18.87
N LYS A 271 33.28 6.73 -18.27
CA LYS A 271 32.92 5.60 -17.40
C LYS A 271 32.06 6.02 -16.19
N CYS A 272 32.22 7.25 -15.72
CA CYS A 272 31.41 7.81 -14.64
C CYS A 272 29.92 7.95 -15.03
N VAL A 273 29.62 8.35 -16.26
CA VAL A 273 28.25 8.45 -16.80
C VAL A 273 27.70 7.06 -17.11
N LEU A 274 28.53 6.17 -17.64
CA LEU A 274 28.16 4.78 -17.92
C LEU A 274 27.58 4.08 -16.68
N HIS A 275 28.17 4.29 -15.50
CA HIS A 275 27.71 3.68 -14.23
C HIS A 275 26.84 4.60 -13.37
N CYS A 276 26.46 5.77 -13.87
CA CYS A 276 25.60 6.71 -13.15
C CYS A 276 24.17 6.15 -13.03
N GLN A 277 23.69 6.06 -11.78
CA GLN A 277 22.34 5.59 -11.46
C GLN A 277 21.33 6.74 -11.27
N GLY A 278 21.78 7.98 -11.08
CA GLY A 278 20.91 9.16 -10.88
C GLY A 278 20.58 9.97 -12.13
N ALA A 279 21.33 9.78 -13.23
CA ALA A 279 21.38 10.71 -14.36
C ALA A 279 21.79 12.14 -13.97
N ASP A 280 22.81 12.26 -13.11
CA ASP A 280 23.29 13.52 -12.54
C ASP A 280 24.45 14.17 -13.31
N ASN A 281 24.88 13.62 -14.44
CA ASN A 281 26.02 14.10 -15.25
C ASN A 281 27.32 14.31 -14.43
N PRO A 282 27.93 13.22 -13.93
CA PRO A 282 29.14 13.30 -13.11
C PRO A 282 30.42 13.59 -13.92
N ASP A 283 30.37 13.63 -15.25
CA ASP A 283 31.52 13.88 -16.13
C ASP A 283 32.06 15.32 -16.01
N VAL A 284 33.38 15.46 -16.18
CA VAL A 284 34.09 16.73 -16.31
C VAL A 284 33.62 17.46 -17.57
N GLY A 285 33.45 18.78 -17.49
CA GLY A 285 32.87 19.63 -18.56
C GLY A 285 31.34 19.72 -18.55
N SER A 286 30.63 18.77 -17.92
CA SER A 286 29.17 18.81 -17.78
C SER A 286 28.74 19.38 -16.42
N ARG A 287 27.62 20.13 -16.40
CA ARG A 287 27.00 20.58 -15.15
C ARG A 287 26.49 19.37 -14.35
N TRP A 288 26.92 19.26 -13.10
CA TRP A 288 26.46 18.20 -12.19
C TRP A 288 25.08 18.56 -11.62
N HIS A 289 24.10 17.68 -11.77
CA HIS A 289 22.74 17.85 -11.27
C HIS A 289 22.58 17.22 -9.88
N GLN A 290 22.97 17.97 -8.84
CA GLN A 290 22.94 17.51 -7.46
C GLN A 290 21.57 16.96 -7.00
N PRO A 291 20.42 17.59 -7.32
CA PRO A 291 19.10 17.04 -6.96
C PRO A 291 18.82 15.65 -7.55
N GLU A 292 19.51 15.23 -8.62
CA GLU A 292 19.32 13.92 -9.24
C GLU A 292 20.29 12.85 -8.72
N CYS A 293 21.36 13.27 -8.04
CA CYS A 293 22.33 12.34 -7.47
C CYS A 293 21.68 11.51 -6.35
N VAL A 294 21.64 10.19 -6.52
CA VAL A 294 21.15 9.23 -5.51
C VAL A 294 22.25 8.76 -4.55
N LEU A 295 23.38 9.48 -4.50
CA LEU A 295 24.55 9.19 -3.68
C LEU A 295 25.05 7.72 -3.75
N CYS A 296 25.00 7.13 -4.95
CA CYS A 296 25.43 5.75 -5.14
C CYS A 296 26.96 5.57 -5.16
N LEU A 297 27.71 6.65 -5.42
CA LEU A 297 29.19 6.67 -5.51
C LEU A 297 29.82 5.78 -6.59
N ASN A 298 29.01 5.24 -7.52
CA ASN A 298 29.51 4.43 -8.63
C ASN A 298 30.46 5.22 -9.56
N CYS A 299 30.20 6.52 -9.77
CA CYS A 299 31.01 7.36 -10.64
C CYS A 299 32.45 7.53 -10.12
N GLN A 300 32.61 7.75 -8.80
CA GLN A 300 33.92 7.78 -8.15
C GLN A 300 34.59 6.40 -8.20
N ALA A 301 33.84 5.31 -7.97
CA ALA A 301 34.40 3.96 -7.99
C ALA A 301 34.88 3.49 -9.38
N ALA A 302 34.26 3.99 -10.45
CA ALA A 302 34.57 3.61 -11.83
C ALA A 302 35.63 4.51 -12.49
N CYS A 303 36.04 5.61 -11.84
CA CYS A 303 37.00 6.57 -12.40
C CYS A 303 38.43 6.00 -12.34
N PRO A 304 39.09 5.74 -13.48
CA PRO A 304 40.45 5.15 -13.49
C PRO A 304 41.53 6.14 -13.03
N THR A 305 41.32 7.44 -13.26
CA THR A 305 42.27 8.52 -12.94
C THR A 305 42.06 9.12 -11.55
N GLY A 306 40.99 8.74 -10.84
CA GLY A 306 40.69 9.30 -9.51
C GLY A 306 40.21 10.76 -9.51
N SER A 307 39.83 11.30 -10.66
CA SER A 307 39.41 12.70 -10.88
C SER A 307 38.08 13.09 -10.21
N LEU A 308 37.33 12.14 -9.68
CA LEU A 308 36.04 12.36 -9.03
C LEU A 308 36.15 12.00 -7.56
N LYS A 309 35.83 12.94 -6.65
CA LYS A 309 35.84 12.70 -5.21
C LYS A 309 34.61 13.32 -4.55
N PHE A 310 33.88 12.55 -3.75
CA PHE A 310 32.85 13.11 -2.88
C PHE A 310 33.48 13.67 -1.60
N LYS A 311 33.15 14.91 -1.25
CA LYS A 311 33.67 15.63 -0.08
C LYS A 311 32.56 16.45 0.58
N PHE A 312 32.73 16.74 1.87
CA PHE A 312 31.97 17.79 2.53
C PHE A 312 32.48 19.14 2.05
N TYR A 313 31.56 20.06 1.72
CA TYR A 313 31.86 21.37 1.14
C TYR A 313 32.76 21.26 -0.09
N PRO A 314 32.29 20.63 -1.18
CA PRO A 314 33.10 20.54 -2.40
C PRO A 314 33.43 21.96 -2.89
N ASN A 315 34.71 22.28 -3.06
CA ASN A 315 35.13 23.54 -3.70
C ASN A 315 34.56 23.58 -5.13
N LEU A 316 33.64 24.51 -5.37
CA LEU A 316 32.99 24.74 -6.65
C LEU A 316 33.73 25.85 -7.42
N GLU A 317 35.05 25.71 -7.59
CA GLU A 317 35.78 26.59 -8.51
C GLU A 317 35.18 26.42 -9.91
N LYS A 318 34.61 27.51 -10.43
CA LYS A 318 33.95 27.52 -11.73
C LYS A 318 35.00 27.62 -12.83
N THR A 319 35.40 26.49 -13.37
CA THR A 319 36.23 26.39 -14.58
C THR A 319 35.45 25.74 -15.70
N GLU A 320 35.91 25.85 -16.94
CA GLU A 320 35.28 25.17 -18.08
C GLU A 320 35.23 23.64 -17.88
N GLY A 321 36.23 23.06 -17.21
CA GLY A 321 36.26 21.64 -16.86
C GLY A 321 35.42 21.27 -15.62
N ASN A 322 35.18 22.20 -14.69
CA ASN A 322 34.34 21.98 -13.52
C ASN A 322 33.24 23.04 -13.43
N PRO A 323 32.23 22.99 -14.33
CA PRO A 323 31.15 23.96 -14.28
C PRO A 323 30.37 23.80 -12.97
N ALA A 324 29.92 24.94 -12.42
CA ALA A 324 29.18 24.97 -11.16
C ALA A 324 28.04 23.96 -11.13
N SER A 325 27.88 23.28 -9.99
CA SER A 325 26.80 22.32 -9.79
C SER A 325 25.44 23.02 -9.90
N THR A 326 24.48 22.31 -10.49
CA THR A 326 23.10 22.78 -10.57
C THR A 326 22.40 22.36 -9.28
N GLN A 327 22.51 23.19 -8.24
CA GLN A 327 21.80 22.99 -6.98
C GLN A 327 20.29 23.27 -7.10
N LYS A 328 19.92 24.18 -8.02
CA LYS A 328 18.51 24.53 -8.28
C LYS A 328 17.88 23.51 -9.24
N ILE A 329 16.66 23.11 -8.97
CA ILE A 329 15.91 22.24 -9.87
C ILE A 329 15.46 23.06 -11.08
N ASP A 330 15.74 22.57 -12.29
CA ASP A 330 15.34 23.22 -13.54
C ASP A 330 13.87 22.89 -13.89
N ILE A 331 12.95 23.56 -13.18
CA ILE A 331 11.50 23.50 -13.41
C ILE A 331 10.97 24.85 -13.89
N SER A 332 10.01 24.80 -14.82
CA SER A 332 9.35 26.01 -15.31
C SER A 332 8.30 26.46 -14.30
N ARG A 333 8.36 27.72 -13.86
CA ARG A 333 7.36 28.32 -12.95
C ARG A 333 5.93 28.14 -13.49
N ARG A 334 5.73 28.39 -14.79
CA ARG A 334 4.45 28.20 -15.47
C ARG A 334 3.95 26.75 -15.34
N LYS A 335 4.83 25.77 -15.54
CA LYS A 335 4.45 24.35 -15.42
C LYS A 335 4.15 23.95 -13.97
N VAL A 336 4.87 24.49 -12.99
CA VAL A 336 4.55 24.27 -11.57
C VAL A 336 3.16 24.81 -11.24
N ILE A 337 2.85 26.04 -11.65
CA ILE A 337 1.53 26.63 -11.45
C ILE A 337 0.44 25.77 -12.11
N ILE A 338 0.65 25.36 -13.36
CA ILE A 338 -0.30 24.47 -14.07
C ILE A 338 -0.46 23.13 -13.33
N SER A 339 0.62 22.53 -12.85
CA SER A 339 0.57 21.28 -12.07
C SER A 339 -0.19 21.45 -10.76
N THR A 340 0.06 22.53 -10.03
CA THR A 340 -0.66 22.85 -8.79
C THR A 340 -2.15 23.08 -9.06
N LEU A 341 -2.48 23.93 -10.04
CA LEU A 341 -3.87 24.19 -10.44
C LEU A 341 -4.58 22.92 -10.92
N GLY A 342 -3.88 22.08 -11.70
CA GLY A 342 -4.39 20.78 -12.11
C GLY A 342 -4.67 19.86 -10.92
N GLY A 343 -3.77 19.79 -9.94
CA GLY A 343 -4.00 19.06 -8.70
C GLY A 343 -5.20 19.56 -7.89
N LEU A 344 -5.36 20.89 -7.77
CA LEU A 344 -6.51 21.51 -7.12
C LEU A 344 -7.82 21.23 -7.88
N ALA A 345 -7.80 21.26 -9.21
CA ALA A 345 -8.97 21.02 -10.06
C ALA A 345 -9.38 19.54 -10.14
N LEU A 346 -8.45 18.60 -9.94
CA LEU A 346 -8.76 17.17 -9.92
C LEU A 346 -9.64 16.76 -8.73
N VAL A 347 -9.53 17.44 -7.59
CA VAL A 347 -10.31 17.10 -6.39
C VAL A 347 -11.81 17.33 -6.59
N PRO A 348 -12.30 18.54 -6.97
CA PRO A 348 -13.72 18.72 -7.25
C PRO A 348 -14.17 17.85 -8.42
N LEU A 349 -13.31 17.55 -9.39
CA LEU A 349 -13.65 16.60 -10.47
C LEU A 349 -13.94 15.20 -9.91
N PHE A 350 -13.07 14.65 -9.06
CA PHE A 350 -13.29 13.34 -8.44
C PHE A 350 -14.52 13.31 -7.52
N ARG A 351 -14.81 14.43 -6.84
CA ARG A 351 -15.94 14.55 -5.90
C ARG A 351 -17.26 14.98 -6.55
N SER A 352 -17.23 15.50 -7.77
CA SER A 352 -18.43 15.89 -8.52
C SER A 352 -19.21 14.72 -9.10
N GLY A 353 -18.64 13.50 -9.07
CA GLY A 353 -19.35 12.30 -9.48
C GLY A 353 -20.33 11.82 -8.41
N ASP A 354 -21.42 11.19 -8.86
CA ASP A 354 -22.53 10.72 -8.01
C ASP A 354 -22.11 9.77 -6.87
N ALA A 355 -20.95 9.12 -7.00
CA ALA A 355 -20.40 8.18 -6.02
C ALA A 355 -20.04 8.85 -4.67
N PHE A 356 -19.86 10.18 -4.63
CA PHE A 356 -19.56 10.92 -3.40
C PHE A 356 -20.85 11.51 -2.80
N GLU A 357 -21.19 11.05 -1.59
CA GLU A 357 -22.30 11.50 -0.73
C GLU A 357 -23.75 11.20 -1.18
N VAL A 358 -24.10 11.29 -2.46
CA VAL A 358 -25.50 11.15 -2.92
C VAL A 358 -25.87 9.70 -3.20
N ASN A 359 -25.03 8.96 -3.94
CA ASN A 359 -25.17 7.53 -4.22
C ASN A 359 -23.98 6.75 -3.64
N ALA A 360 -23.71 6.92 -2.34
CA ALA A 360 -22.72 6.11 -1.67
C ALA A 360 -23.07 4.62 -1.81
N ASP A 361 -22.12 3.82 -2.26
CA ASP A 361 -22.35 2.40 -2.49
C ASP A 361 -22.71 1.69 -1.18
N ALA A 362 -23.88 1.04 -1.16
CA ALA A 362 -24.37 0.32 0.02
C ALA A 362 -23.43 -0.84 0.42
N THR A 363 -22.58 -1.31 -0.51
CA THR A 363 -21.60 -2.37 -0.27
C THR A 363 -20.25 -1.85 0.23
N LEU A 364 -20.04 -0.53 0.27
CA LEU A 364 -18.78 0.09 0.74
C LEU A 364 -18.64 -0.01 2.27
N ILE A 365 -18.27 -1.20 2.73
CA ILE A 365 -18.06 -1.51 4.13
C ILE A 365 -16.57 -1.42 4.43
N ARG A 366 -16.20 -0.54 5.36
CA ARG A 366 -14.80 -0.32 5.77
C ARG A 366 -14.45 -1.21 6.98
N PRO A 367 -13.16 -1.51 7.20
CA PRO A 367 -12.75 -2.20 8.41
C PRO A 367 -13.13 -1.41 9.68
N PRO A 368 -13.31 -2.10 10.83
CA PRO A 368 -13.63 -1.45 12.09
C PRO A 368 -12.54 -0.46 12.49
N GLY A 369 -12.96 0.66 13.10
CA GLY A 369 -12.08 1.76 13.47
C GLY A 369 -11.73 2.71 12.32
N SER A 370 -12.26 2.49 11.12
CA SER A 370 -12.09 3.46 10.02
C SER A 370 -12.73 4.80 10.38
N MET A 371 -11.99 5.89 10.14
CA MET A 371 -12.51 7.25 10.29
C MET A 371 -13.69 7.50 9.33
N ALA A 372 -14.37 8.64 9.50
CA ALA A 372 -15.39 9.10 8.55
C ALA A 372 -14.82 9.13 7.12
N GLU A 373 -15.61 8.80 6.09
CA GLU A 373 -15.10 8.55 4.72
C GLU A 373 -14.15 9.65 4.21
N ASN A 374 -14.52 10.92 4.35
CA ASN A 374 -13.67 12.04 3.90
C ASN A 374 -12.32 12.09 4.64
N GLU A 375 -12.33 11.90 5.96
CA GLU A 375 -11.11 11.89 6.77
C GLU A 375 -10.27 10.62 6.53
N PHE A 376 -10.94 9.49 6.31
CA PHE A 376 -10.29 8.24 5.94
C PHE A 376 -9.52 8.40 4.62
N LEU A 377 -10.14 9.01 3.60
CA LEU A 377 -9.49 9.26 2.31
C LEU A 377 -8.37 10.32 2.39
N GLN A 378 -8.42 11.22 3.38
CA GLN A 378 -7.33 12.16 3.68
C GLN A 378 -6.12 11.52 4.37
N ARG A 379 -6.28 10.34 4.97
CA ARG A 379 -5.23 9.64 5.73
C ARG A 379 -4.74 8.36 5.06
N CYS A 380 -5.58 7.66 4.29
CA CYS A 380 -5.28 6.34 3.75
C CYS A 380 -4.28 6.41 2.58
N ILE A 381 -3.13 5.75 2.75
CA ILE A 381 -2.08 5.68 1.72
C ILE A 381 -2.15 4.45 0.82
N ARG A 382 -3.23 3.64 0.90
CA ARG A 382 -3.45 2.47 0.03
C ARG A 382 -2.27 1.49 0.00
N CYS A 383 -1.64 1.27 1.15
CA CYS A 383 -0.47 0.41 1.29
C CYS A 383 -0.78 -1.10 1.33
N GLY A 384 -2.06 -1.47 1.44
CA GLY A 384 -2.53 -2.86 1.45
C GLY A 384 -2.28 -3.64 2.74
N GLN A 385 -1.66 -3.04 3.77
CA GLN A 385 -1.29 -3.80 4.98
C GLN A 385 -2.49 -4.30 5.79
N CYS A 386 -3.57 -3.52 5.87
CA CYS A 386 -4.80 -3.96 6.53
C CYS A 386 -5.47 -5.13 5.81
N MET A 387 -5.40 -5.18 4.48
CA MET A 387 -5.92 -6.30 3.68
C MET A 387 -5.10 -7.55 3.93
N ARG A 388 -3.77 -7.39 3.95
CA ARG A 388 -2.81 -8.47 4.14
C ARG A 388 -2.94 -9.12 5.52
N VAL A 389 -3.09 -8.32 6.58
CA VAL A 389 -3.17 -8.83 7.95
C VAL A 389 -4.53 -9.48 8.27
N CYS A 390 -5.51 -9.39 7.38
CA CYS A 390 -6.85 -9.90 7.61
C CYS A 390 -6.85 -11.44 7.63
N PRO A 391 -7.16 -12.09 8.78
CA PRO A 391 -7.06 -13.55 8.91
C PRO A 391 -8.06 -14.30 8.01
N ASN A 392 -9.24 -13.71 7.83
CA ASN A 392 -10.32 -14.27 7.02
C ASN A 392 -10.30 -13.74 5.58
N ASN A 393 -9.31 -12.90 5.20
CA ASN A 393 -9.23 -12.25 3.88
C ASN A 393 -10.52 -11.53 3.46
N ALA A 394 -11.25 -10.98 4.43
CA ALA A 394 -12.47 -10.24 4.17
C ALA A 394 -12.22 -8.91 3.44
N LEU A 395 -11.00 -8.35 3.58
CA LEU A 395 -10.64 -7.03 3.10
C LEU A 395 -9.93 -7.08 1.74
N HIS A 396 -10.51 -6.39 0.77
CA HIS A 396 -10.01 -6.32 -0.61
C HIS A 396 -9.81 -4.86 -1.05
N PRO A 397 -9.01 -4.63 -2.11
CA PRO A 397 -8.90 -3.29 -2.70
C PRO A 397 -10.14 -2.96 -3.55
N THR A 398 -10.67 -1.76 -3.34
CA THR A 398 -11.72 -1.16 -4.18
C THR A 398 -11.22 -0.86 -5.59
N PHE A 399 -12.15 -0.84 -6.54
CA PHE A 399 -11.97 -0.28 -7.88
C PHE A 399 -12.75 1.02 -8.06
N MET A 400 -14.09 0.96 -7.96
CA MET A 400 -15.00 2.09 -8.21
C MET A 400 -16.03 2.29 -7.08
N GLU A 401 -16.16 1.34 -6.16
CA GLU A 401 -17.12 1.34 -5.05
C GLU A 401 -16.92 2.55 -4.11
N SER A 402 -15.71 3.08 -4.05
CA SER A 402 -15.33 4.27 -3.27
C SER A 402 -15.09 5.51 -4.15
N GLY A 403 -15.54 5.47 -5.41
CA GLY A 403 -15.20 6.46 -6.44
C GLY A 403 -13.71 6.45 -6.81
N LEU A 404 -13.33 7.31 -7.75
CA LEU A 404 -11.94 7.42 -8.24
C LEU A 404 -10.97 7.89 -7.15
N GLU A 405 -11.44 8.74 -6.21
CA GLU A 405 -10.63 9.18 -5.08
C GLU A 405 -10.29 7.99 -4.16
N GLY A 406 -11.16 6.98 -4.08
CA GLY A 406 -10.98 5.83 -3.19
C GLY A 406 -10.26 4.63 -3.77
N ILE A 407 -9.81 4.64 -5.02
CA ILE A 407 -9.26 3.44 -5.69
C ILE A 407 -8.19 2.73 -4.85
N TRP A 408 -8.25 1.39 -4.78
CA TRP A 408 -7.39 0.51 -3.99
C TRP A 408 -7.38 0.72 -2.48
N SER A 409 -8.35 1.46 -1.94
CA SER A 409 -8.63 1.49 -0.50
C SER A 409 -9.36 0.20 -0.06
N PRO A 410 -9.30 -0.20 1.23
CA PRO A 410 -9.89 -1.46 1.71
C PRO A 410 -11.43 -1.44 1.75
N ILE A 411 -12.06 -2.46 1.20
CA ILE A 411 -13.50 -2.79 1.30
C ILE A 411 -13.66 -4.20 1.85
N LEU A 412 -14.67 -4.42 2.69
CA LEU A 412 -15.03 -5.75 3.19
C LEU A 412 -16.00 -6.43 2.22
N ILE A 413 -15.66 -7.64 1.76
CA ILE A 413 -16.52 -8.46 0.90
C ILE A 413 -16.92 -9.72 1.66
N ALA A 414 -18.10 -9.69 2.28
CA ALA A 414 -18.56 -10.75 3.19
C ALA A 414 -18.72 -12.12 2.53
N LYS A 415 -18.98 -12.16 1.22
CA LYS A 415 -18.99 -13.41 0.45
C LYS A 415 -17.65 -14.14 0.41
N ILE A 416 -16.52 -13.42 0.51
CA ILE A 416 -15.18 -14.01 0.49
C ILE A 416 -14.70 -14.33 1.90
N GLY A 417 -15.00 -13.45 2.86
CA GLY A 417 -14.66 -13.65 4.26
C GLY A 417 -15.30 -12.60 5.15
N TYR A 418 -15.29 -12.82 6.46
CA TYR A 418 -15.96 -11.95 7.44
C TYR A 418 -14.98 -11.30 8.42
N CYS A 419 -15.42 -10.21 9.07
CA CYS A 419 -14.65 -9.56 10.12
C CYS A 419 -14.66 -10.38 11.40
N GLU A 420 -13.52 -10.98 11.74
CA GLU A 420 -13.34 -11.75 12.97
C GLU A 420 -13.53 -10.86 14.22
N PRO A 421 -14.54 -11.09 15.09
CA PRO A 421 -14.84 -10.22 16.23
C PRO A 421 -13.65 -10.04 17.19
N THR A 422 -12.87 -11.10 17.40
CA THR A 422 -11.72 -11.13 18.32
C THR A 422 -10.43 -10.51 17.76
N CYS A 423 -10.47 -9.87 16.59
CA CYS A 423 -9.28 -9.37 15.89
C CYS A 423 -9.24 -7.82 15.76
N THR A 424 -8.14 -7.16 16.14
CA THR A 424 -7.96 -5.70 16.02
C THR A 424 -6.79 -5.29 15.11
N LEU A 425 -6.25 -6.24 14.34
CA LEU A 425 -4.98 -6.10 13.61
C LEU A 425 -4.96 -5.00 12.54
N CYS A 426 -6.10 -4.70 11.91
CA CYS A 426 -6.17 -3.69 10.85
C CYS A 426 -5.80 -2.27 11.32
N GLY A 427 -6.11 -1.93 12.58
CA GLY A 427 -5.69 -0.68 13.22
C GLY A 427 -4.20 -0.68 13.56
N GLN A 428 -3.69 -1.78 14.09
CA GLN A 428 -2.28 -1.93 14.50
C GLN A 428 -1.30 -1.76 13.32
N VAL A 429 -1.68 -2.20 12.11
CA VAL A 429 -0.82 -2.07 10.91
C VAL A 429 -0.97 -0.74 10.18
N CYS A 430 -1.93 0.11 10.55
CA CYS A 430 -2.21 1.36 9.85
C CYS A 430 -1.10 2.40 10.16
N PRO A 431 -0.29 2.84 9.17
CA PRO A 431 0.83 3.73 9.45
C PRO A 431 0.43 5.21 9.63
N THR A 432 -0.79 5.58 9.22
CA THR A 432 -1.28 6.96 9.20
C THR A 432 -2.45 7.22 10.16
N GLY A 433 -2.94 6.19 10.84
CA GLY A 433 -4.16 6.29 11.66
C GLY A 433 -5.41 6.61 10.84
N ALA A 434 -5.49 6.13 9.59
CA ALA A 434 -6.74 6.12 8.82
C ALA A 434 -7.75 5.10 9.39
N ILE A 435 -7.22 4.03 9.97
CA ILE A 435 -7.95 3.07 10.80
C ILE A 435 -7.40 3.26 12.22
N ALA A 436 -8.26 3.64 13.14
CA ALA A 436 -7.91 3.78 14.55
C ALA A 436 -7.54 2.43 15.14
N GLU A 437 -6.60 2.43 16.07
CA GLU A 437 -6.28 1.27 16.89
C GLU A 437 -7.37 1.11 17.94
N LEU A 438 -8.15 0.03 17.84
CA LEU A 438 -9.23 -0.29 18.76
C LEU A 438 -8.79 -1.40 19.72
N THR A 439 -9.21 -1.29 20.97
CA THR A 439 -9.23 -2.41 21.91
C THR A 439 -10.35 -3.40 21.56
N LEU A 440 -10.31 -4.62 22.09
CA LEU A 440 -11.41 -5.57 21.86
C LEU A 440 -12.75 -5.05 22.39
N LYS A 441 -12.72 -4.34 23.52
CA LYS A 441 -13.90 -3.73 24.14
C LYS A 441 -14.51 -2.65 23.26
N GLU A 442 -13.70 -1.79 22.65
CA GLU A 442 -14.21 -0.77 21.72
C GLU A 442 -14.74 -1.37 20.42
N LYS A 443 -14.13 -2.47 19.96
CA LYS A 443 -14.58 -3.15 18.75
C LYS A 443 -15.93 -3.84 18.93
N VAL A 444 -16.05 -4.72 19.93
CA VAL A 444 -17.22 -5.58 20.14
C VAL A 444 -18.27 -4.92 21.04
N GLY A 445 -17.89 -3.89 21.79
CA GLY A 445 -18.72 -3.24 22.79
C GLY A 445 -18.72 -4.00 24.13
N ASP A 446 -19.11 -3.28 25.18
CA ASP A 446 -19.44 -3.81 26.50
C ASP A 446 -20.67 -3.05 27.06
N GLU A 447 -21.05 -3.30 28.32
CA GLU A 447 -22.22 -2.61 28.92
C GLU A 447 -22.10 -1.08 28.94
N LYS A 448 -20.87 -0.53 28.90
CA LYS A 448 -20.60 0.92 28.98
C LYS A 448 -20.22 1.52 27.63
N THR A 449 -19.71 0.71 26.72
CA THR A 449 -19.06 1.11 25.47
C THR A 449 -19.82 0.54 24.30
N LYS A 450 -20.33 1.39 23.40
CA LYS A 450 -21.02 0.92 22.20
C LYS A 450 -20.03 0.25 21.24
N PRO A 451 -20.43 -0.84 20.55
CA PRO A 451 -19.60 -1.48 19.54
C PRO A 451 -19.26 -0.55 18.39
N ASN A 452 -18.07 -0.71 17.81
CA ASN A 452 -17.73 -0.14 16.52
C ASN A 452 -18.43 -0.93 15.40
N ARG A 453 -19.62 -0.49 15.01
CA ARG A 453 -20.41 -1.11 13.93
C ARG A 453 -19.85 -0.69 12.58
N ILE A 454 -19.74 -1.65 11.67
CA ILE A 454 -19.30 -1.40 10.28
C ILE A 454 -20.43 -1.54 9.26
N GLY A 455 -21.61 -1.96 9.69
CA GLY A 455 -22.79 -2.12 8.84
C GLY A 455 -23.91 -2.87 9.55
N THR A 456 -24.93 -3.26 8.79
CA THR A 456 -26.11 -4.00 9.26
C THR A 456 -26.47 -5.12 8.30
N ALA A 457 -26.90 -6.27 8.83
CA ALA A 457 -27.35 -7.41 8.05
C ALA A 457 -28.85 -7.33 7.70
N PHE A 458 -29.21 -7.86 6.54
CA PHE A 458 -30.58 -7.93 6.00
C PHE A 458 -30.84 -9.30 5.39
N ILE A 459 -32.11 -9.73 5.37
CA ILE A 459 -32.53 -11.01 4.78
C ILE A 459 -33.41 -10.75 3.56
N ASP A 460 -33.03 -11.33 2.43
CA ASP A 460 -33.88 -11.49 1.26
C ASP A 460 -34.78 -12.73 1.45
N ARG A 461 -36.05 -12.48 1.77
CA ARG A 461 -37.05 -13.53 1.99
C ARG A 461 -37.32 -14.37 0.75
N GLY A 462 -37.07 -13.84 -0.46
CA GLY A 462 -37.26 -14.58 -1.71
C GLY A 462 -36.17 -15.63 -1.98
N ARG A 463 -35.04 -15.56 -1.24
CA ARG A 463 -33.90 -16.48 -1.37
C ARG A 463 -33.68 -17.34 -0.13
N CYS A 464 -34.14 -16.86 1.02
CA CYS A 464 -33.92 -17.53 2.29
C CYS A 464 -34.69 -18.86 2.35
N LEU A 465 -33.99 -19.97 2.58
CA LEU A 465 -34.55 -21.32 2.50
C LEU A 465 -35.82 -21.53 3.38
N PRO A 466 -35.87 -21.07 4.65
CA PRO A 466 -37.07 -21.18 5.47
C PRO A 466 -38.23 -20.28 5.02
N TRP A 467 -37.93 -19.16 4.34
CA TRP A 467 -38.95 -18.21 3.87
C TRP A 467 -39.50 -18.57 2.48
N ALA A 468 -38.62 -18.88 1.53
CA ALA A 468 -38.97 -19.09 0.13
C ALA A 468 -39.29 -20.54 -0.23
N MET A 469 -38.66 -21.50 0.45
CA MET A 469 -38.69 -22.92 0.03
C MET A 469 -39.25 -23.86 1.10
N ALA A 470 -39.67 -23.33 2.26
CA ALA A 470 -40.09 -24.15 3.40
C ALA A 470 -39.04 -25.19 3.83
N VAL A 471 -37.75 -24.89 3.64
CA VAL A 471 -36.63 -25.78 3.99
C VAL A 471 -36.00 -25.31 5.31
N PRO A 472 -35.86 -26.18 6.33
CA PRO A 472 -35.21 -25.83 7.59
C PRO A 472 -33.75 -25.41 7.41
N CYS A 473 -33.38 -24.24 7.95
CA CYS A 473 -32.01 -23.73 7.93
C CYS A 473 -31.80 -22.77 9.12
N ILE A 474 -30.72 -22.97 9.89
CA ILE A 474 -30.40 -22.19 11.10
C ILE A 474 -29.02 -21.53 11.05
N VAL A 475 -28.33 -21.65 9.91
CA VAL A 475 -26.89 -21.34 9.78
C VAL A 475 -26.55 -19.89 10.17
N CYS A 476 -27.38 -18.92 9.78
CA CYS A 476 -27.12 -17.51 10.08
C CYS A 476 -27.19 -17.19 11.58
N GLU A 477 -28.05 -17.88 12.35
CA GLU A 477 -28.09 -17.73 13.80
C GLU A 477 -26.86 -18.40 14.44
N GLU A 478 -26.48 -19.60 14.00
CA GLU A 478 -25.31 -20.31 14.53
C GLU A 478 -24.01 -19.53 14.35
N TRP A 479 -23.84 -18.91 13.19
CA TRP A 479 -22.65 -18.13 12.84
C TRP A 479 -22.67 -16.68 13.36
N CYS A 480 -23.77 -16.22 13.94
CA CYS A 480 -23.83 -14.88 14.52
C CYS A 480 -22.96 -14.83 15.80
N PRO A 481 -21.86 -14.06 15.81
CA PRO A 481 -20.90 -14.13 16.91
C PRO A 481 -21.21 -13.13 18.04
N THR A 482 -22.26 -12.34 17.93
CA THR A 482 -22.63 -11.38 18.97
C THR A 482 -23.28 -12.09 20.15
N SER A 483 -23.10 -11.55 21.35
CA SER A 483 -23.75 -12.04 22.56
C SER A 483 -24.40 -10.86 23.29
N PRO A 484 -25.74 -10.72 23.27
CA PRO A 484 -26.74 -11.59 22.64
C PRO A 484 -26.64 -11.66 21.10
N LYS A 485 -27.18 -12.73 20.50
CA LYS A 485 -27.17 -12.93 19.03
C LYS A 485 -28.05 -11.88 18.34
N ALA A 486 -27.49 -11.24 17.32
CA ALA A 486 -28.21 -10.28 16.49
C ALA A 486 -29.19 -10.97 15.52
N ILE A 487 -29.00 -12.25 15.24
CA ILE A 487 -29.91 -13.05 14.41
C ILE A 487 -30.58 -14.07 15.32
N TYR A 488 -31.90 -14.12 15.31
CA TYR A 488 -32.70 -15.04 16.10
C TYR A 488 -33.78 -15.69 15.24
N LEU A 489 -34.19 -16.90 15.60
CA LEU A 489 -35.17 -17.68 14.86
C LEU A 489 -36.56 -17.63 15.50
N LYS A 490 -37.61 -17.59 14.67
CA LYS A 490 -39.00 -17.81 15.09
C LYS A 490 -39.53 -19.09 14.46
N GLU A 491 -40.22 -19.90 15.25
CA GLU A 491 -40.89 -21.10 14.74
C GLU A 491 -42.20 -20.72 14.05
N GLU A 492 -42.35 -21.14 12.80
CA GLU A 492 -43.53 -20.87 11.98
C GLU A 492 -43.94 -22.14 11.23
N THR A 493 -45.24 -22.33 11.05
CA THR A 493 -45.77 -23.44 10.24
C THR A 493 -46.09 -22.90 8.85
N VAL A 494 -45.41 -23.42 7.83
CA VAL A 494 -45.53 -22.97 6.45
C VAL A 494 -45.95 -24.12 5.55
N ILE A 495 -46.61 -23.81 4.44
CA ILE A 495 -47.02 -24.81 3.45
C ILE A 495 -45.92 -24.91 2.39
N ASN A 496 -45.42 -26.11 2.14
CA ASN A 496 -44.40 -26.34 1.11
C ASN A 496 -45.01 -26.36 -0.31
N SER A 497 -44.16 -26.48 -1.34
CA SER A 497 -44.60 -26.55 -2.75
C SER A 497 -45.48 -27.77 -3.08
N ARG A 498 -45.56 -28.75 -2.18
CA ARG A 498 -46.40 -29.96 -2.30
C ARG A 498 -47.72 -29.85 -1.53
N GLY A 499 -47.99 -28.71 -0.88
CA GLY A 499 -49.18 -28.51 -0.06
C GLY A 499 -49.10 -29.10 1.34
N GLU A 500 -47.94 -29.59 1.78
CA GLU A 500 -47.74 -30.17 3.11
C GLU A 500 -47.37 -29.08 4.12
N GLU A 501 -47.91 -29.17 5.33
CA GLU A 501 -47.54 -28.31 6.45
C GLU A 501 -46.17 -28.72 7.02
N VAL A 502 -45.21 -27.81 6.98
CA VAL A 502 -43.86 -28.02 7.50
C VAL A 502 -43.57 -26.95 8.54
N LYS A 503 -43.07 -27.38 9.71
CA LYS A 503 -42.56 -26.46 10.73
C LYS A 503 -41.14 -26.05 10.38
N VAL A 504 -40.93 -24.75 10.23
CA VAL A 504 -39.62 -24.17 9.91
C VAL A 504 -39.25 -23.09 10.90
N LYS A 505 -37.95 -22.79 10.98
CA LYS A 505 -37.41 -21.71 11.80
C LYS A 505 -37.03 -20.54 10.90
N GLN A 506 -37.82 -19.48 10.93
CA GLN A 506 -37.63 -18.29 10.09
C GLN A 506 -36.70 -17.28 10.79
N PRO A 507 -35.59 -16.88 10.14
CA PRO A 507 -34.63 -15.95 10.73
C PRO A 507 -35.12 -14.50 10.70
N HIS A 508 -34.81 -13.79 11.79
CA HIS A 508 -35.03 -12.36 12.00
C HIS A 508 -33.74 -11.71 12.49
N ILE A 509 -33.56 -10.42 12.19
CA ILE A 509 -32.36 -9.66 12.55
C ILE A 509 -32.78 -8.52 13.48
N ASP A 510 -32.04 -8.38 14.57
CA ASP A 510 -32.03 -7.21 15.44
C ASP A 510 -30.88 -6.26 15.01
N PRO A 511 -31.19 -5.11 14.38
CA PRO A 511 -30.20 -4.13 13.97
C PRO A 511 -29.42 -3.50 15.13
N ASP A 512 -29.97 -3.49 16.34
CA ASP A 512 -29.31 -2.88 17.50
C ASP A 512 -28.21 -3.77 18.09
N LEU A 513 -28.24 -5.07 17.81
CA LEU A 513 -27.18 -6.00 18.19
C LEU A 513 -26.19 -6.27 17.05
N CYS A 514 -26.59 -6.02 15.80
CA CYS A 514 -25.76 -6.29 14.63
C CYS A 514 -24.54 -5.36 14.57
N THR A 515 -23.35 -5.94 14.39
CA THR A 515 -22.09 -5.19 14.20
C THR A 515 -21.71 -5.04 12.73
N GLY A 516 -22.40 -5.74 11.81
CA GLY A 516 -22.08 -5.75 10.38
C GLY A 516 -20.87 -6.61 10.02
N CYS A 517 -20.48 -7.59 10.85
CA CYS A 517 -19.26 -8.37 10.63
C CYS A 517 -19.25 -9.24 9.35
N GLY A 518 -20.42 -9.57 8.79
CA GLY A 518 -20.55 -10.37 7.56
C GLY A 518 -20.50 -11.89 7.74
N ALA A 519 -20.35 -12.41 8.98
CA ALA A 519 -20.24 -13.85 9.22
C ALA A 519 -21.46 -14.66 8.71
N CYS A 520 -22.65 -14.08 8.83
CA CYS A 520 -23.89 -14.70 8.35
C CYS A 520 -23.97 -14.77 6.81
N GLU A 521 -23.48 -13.75 6.10
CA GLU A 521 -23.43 -13.74 4.63
C GLU A 521 -22.40 -14.75 4.12
N TYR A 522 -21.22 -14.79 4.75
CA TYR A 522 -20.16 -15.75 4.44
C TYR A 522 -20.64 -17.21 4.56
N ALA A 523 -21.36 -17.52 5.64
CA ALA A 523 -21.81 -18.88 5.94
C ALA A 523 -23.08 -19.31 5.20
N CYS A 524 -23.74 -18.39 4.48
CA CYS A 524 -25.03 -18.67 3.86
C CYS A 524 -24.90 -19.81 2.81
N PRO A 525 -25.72 -20.88 2.89
CA PRO A 525 -25.62 -22.01 1.96
C PRO A 525 -26.12 -21.69 0.53
N VAL A 526 -26.70 -20.51 0.31
CA VAL A 526 -27.17 -20.06 -1.01
C VAL A 526 -25.96 -19.56 -1.83
N ALA A 527 -25.54 -20.36 -2.82
CA ALA A 527 -24.25 -20.19 -3.50
C ALA A 527 -24.12 -18.92 -4.38
N ASP A 528 -25.19 -18.47 -5.03
CA ASP A 528 -25.15 -17.36 -5.98
C ASP A 528 -25.07 -16.00 -5.27
N ARG A 529 -26.17 -15.47 -4.75
CA ARG A 529 -26.20 -14.29 -3.88
C ARG A 529 -26.91 -14.72 -2.62
N ALA A 530 -26.17 -14.61 -1.52
CA ALA A 530 -26.58 -15.04 -0.20
C ALA A 530 -27.96 -14.46 0.15
N ALA A 531 -28.77 -15.28 0.81
CA ALA A 531 -30.08 -14.87 1.28
C ALA A 531 -29.99 -13.85 2.43
N VAL A 532 -28.90 -13.87 3.20
CA VAL A 532 -28.57 -12.85 4.18
C VAL A 532 -27.35 -12.08 3.68
N TYR A 533 -27.42 -10.76 3.70
CA TYR A 533 -26.36 -9.88 3.19
C TYR A 533 -26.16 -8.68 4.10
N ILE A 534 -24.95 -8.12 4.11
CA ILE A 534 -24.64 -6.91 4.87
C ILE A 534 -24.57 -5.68 3.96
N THR A 535 -24.91 -4.53 4.52
CA THR A 535 -24.70 -3.22 3.89
C THR A 535 -24.08 -2.24 4.89
N SER A 536 -23.51 -1.14 4.40
CA SER A 536 -22.83 -0.12 5.22
C SER A 536 -23.76 0.68 6.14
N VAL A 537 -25.09 0.55 6.01
CA VAL A 537 -26.04 1.27 6.86
C VAL A 537 -25.87 0.89 8.33
N GLY A 538 -25.93 1.87 9.23
CA GLY A 538 -25.74 1.67 10.67
C GLY A 538 -24.27 1.69 11.11
N GLU A 539 -23.33 1.98 10.21
CA GLU A 539 -21.91 2.08 10.53
C GLU A 539 -21.60 3.25 11.49
N SER A 540 -20.68 3.05 12.44
CA SER A 540 -20.29 4.04 13.43
C SER A 540 -19.58 5.27 12.83
N ARG A 541 -18.97 5.12 11.64
CA ARG A 541 -18.18 6.18 10.99
C ARG A 541 -19.01 7.24 10.27
N SER A 542 -20.31 7.00 10.04
CA SER A 542 -21.17 7.89 9.28
C SER A 542 -22.42 8.26 10.06
N LEU A 543 -22.58 9.55 10.38
CA LEU A 543 -23.79 10.05 11.05
C LEU A 543 -25.03 10.08 10.12
N ARG A 544 -24.82 9.99 8.80
CA ARG A 544 -25.88 10.07 7.80
C ARG A 544 -26.37 8.70 7.35
N ASN A 545 -25.48 7.71 7.29
CA ASN A 545 -25.79 6.36 6.83
C ASN A 545 -26.35 5.50 7.99
N GLN A 546 -27.54 5.87 8.47
CA GLN A 546 -28.19 5.28 9.63
C GLN A 546 -29.59 4.78 9.27
N VAL A 547 -30.08 3.77 9.99
CA VAL A 547 -31.46 3.26 9.82
C VAL A 547 -32.45 4.35 10.26
N LEU A 548 -33.24 4.86 9.31
CA LEU A 548 -33.95 6.15 9.44
C LEU A 548 -35.08 6.20 10.49
N LEU A 549 -35.49 5.07 11.06
CA LEU A 549 -36.52 5.03 12.10
C LEU A 549 -36.05 5.60 13.45
N GLN A 550 -34.73 5.74 13.69
CA GLN A 550 -34.15 6.22 14.97
C GLN A 550 -33.66 7.68 14.93
N ARG A 551 -34.16 8.55 14.04
CA ARG A 551 -33.65 9.93 13.87
C ARG A 551 -34.10 10.88 14.99
N LYS A 552 -33.53 10.76 16.20
CA LYS A 552 -33.58 11.85 17.20
C LYS A 552 -32.65 12.99 16.75
N GLY A 553 -33.23 14.01 16.11
CA GLY A 553 -32.75 15.41 16.16
C GLY A 553 -31.37 15.75 15.58
N ILE A 554 -31.09 15.43 14.30
CA ILE A 554 -29.97 16.06 13.58
C ILE A 554 -30.54 17.07 12.58
N ASP A 555 -30.39 18.35 12.92
CA ASP A 555 -30.72 19.50 12.08
C ASP A 555 -29.88 19.46 10.78
N ARG A 556 -30.55 19.52 9.63
CA ARG A 556 -29.95 19.42 8.29
C ARG A 556 -29.07 20.62 7.91
N ARG A 557 -28.85 21.59 8.81
CA ARG A 557 -28.23 22.90 8.50
C ARG A 557 -26.79 23.13 8.96
N LYS A 558 -26.07 22.14 9.51
CA LYS A 558 -24.63 22.30 9.76
C LYS A 558 -23.83 21.56 8.70
N LYS A 559 -23.48 22.32 7.65
CA LYS A 559 -22.49 21.99 6.62
C LYS A 559 -21.09 22.16 7.18
#